data_AF-A0A522CT11-F1
#
_entry.id   AF-A0A522CT11-F1
#
_cell.length_a   1.000
_cell.length_b   1.000
_cell.length_c   1.000
_cell.angle_alpha   90.00
_cell.angle_beta   90.00
_cell.angle_gamma   90.00
#
_symmetry.space_group_name_H-M   'P 1'
#
loop_
_entity.id
_entity.type
_entity.pdbx_description
1 polymer ?
#
loop_
_entity_poly.entity_id
_entity_poly.type
_entity_poly.pdbx_seq_one_letter_code
_entity_poly.pdbx_strand_id
1 'polypeptide(L)'
;MPANNSVVSEYEVFKNGRNALAFFFYRHPTLDGNPEEGPFWFTIQENRIVAGTETNYAIFEDVSQTVLDTARQRGVIMLVEFENQQPVRCTPCYLSDNF
;
A
#
# COMPACT_ATOMS: atom_id res chain seq x y z
N MET A 1 -11.00 -11.94 12.00
CA MET A 1 -11.38 -12.20 10.59
C MET A 1 -10.23 -12.93 9.92
N PRO A 2 -10.44 -13.80 8.91
CA PRO A 2 -9.32 -14.57 8.36
C PRO A 2 -8.31 -13.62 7.72
N ALA A 3 -7.04 -13.81 8.02
CA ALA A 3 -5.92 -12.98 7.55
C ALA A 3 -5.75 -12.98 6.00
N ASN A 4 -6.45 -13.86 5.29
CA ASN A 4 -6.33 -14.00 3.83
C ASN A 4 -6.95 -12.86 3.02
N ASN A 5 -7.88 -12.09 3.57
CA ASN A 5 -8.53 -11.01 2.80
C ASN A 5 -7.72 -9.71 2.79
N SER A 6 -6.55 -9.64 3.42
CA SER A 6 -5.74 -8.41 3.39
C SER A 6 -4.59 -8.47 2.39
N VAL A 7 -4.20 -9.67 1.94
CA VAL A 7 -3.03 -9.84 1.07
C VAL A 7 -3.36 -9.49 -0.37
N VAL A 8 -2.62 -8.55 -0.95
CA VAL A 8 -2.70 -8.17 -2.36
C VAL A 8 -1.77 -9.10 -3.15
N SER A 9 -2.35 -10.05 -3.90
CA SER A 9 -1.59 -11.09 -4.61
C SER A 9 -0.86 -10.57 -5.86
N GLU A 10 -1.38 -9.52 -6.50
CA GLU A 10 -0.83 -8.96 -7.73
C GLU A 10 -0.74 -7.44 -7.61
N TYR A 11 0.48 -6.92 -7.68
CA TYR A 11 0.74 -5.50 -7.68
C TYR A 11 2.02 -5.16 -8.46
N GLU A 12 2.09 -3.93 -8.95
CA GLU A 12 3.28 -3.36 -9.58
C GLU A 12 3.79 -2.20 -8.74
N VAL A 13 5.11 -2.01 -8.69
CA VAL A 13 5.72 -0.85 -8.00
C VAL A 13 6.38 0.05 -9.02
N PHE A 14 5.89 1.28 -9.13
CA PHE A 14 6.55 2.33 -9.91
C PHE A 14 7.43 3.19 -9.00
N LYS A 15 8.65 3.46 -9.46
CA LYS A 15 9.58 4.39 -8.83
C LYS A 15 9.98 5.46 -9.83
N ASN A 16 9.71 6.73 -9.51
CA ASN A 16 10.15 7.83 -10.36
C ASN A 16 11.62 8.24 -10.09
N GLY A 17 12.17 9.13 -10.92
CA GLY A 17 13.56 9.62 -10.78
C GLY A 17 13.84 10.43 -9.50
N ARG A 18 12.81 10.74 -8.69
CA ARG A 18 12.92 11.39 -7.37
C ARG A 18 12.60 10.42 -6.22
N ASN A 19 12.66 9.12 -6.48
CA ASN A 19 12.39 8.06 -5.52
C ASN A 19 10.95 8.03 -4.97
N ALA A 20 9.98 8.72 -5.58
CA ALA A 20 8.58 8.56 -5.19
C ALA A 20 8.10 7.16 -5.62
N LEU A 21 7.42 6.46 -4.71
CA LEU A 21 6.91 5.12 -4.92
C LEU A 21 5.40 5.13 -5.06
N ALA A 22 4.89 4.34 -5.99
CA ALA A 22 3.47 4.07 -6.15
C ALA A 22 3.25 2.57 -6.37
N PHE A 23 2.29 2.00 -5.66
CA PHE A 23 1.85 0.61 -5.72
C PHE A 23 0.56 0.56 -6.53
N PHE A 24 0.58 -0.16 -7.65
CA PHE A 24 -0.53 -0.30 -8.59
C PHE A 24 -1.13 -1.69 -8.41
N PHE A 25 -2.42 -1.78 -8.14
CA PHE A 25 -3.10 -3.06 -7.91
C PHE A 25 -4.59 -2.95 -8.24
N TYR A 26 -5.25 -4.08 -8.47
CA TYR A 26 -6.71 -4.09 -8.61
C TYR A 26 -7.37 -3.67 -7.30
N ARG A 27 -8.49 -2.95 -7.40
CA ARG A 27 -9.29 -2.50 -6.26
C ARG A 27 -9.47 -3.62 -5.23
N HIS A 28 -9.09 -3.35 -3.99
CA HIS A 28 -9.02 -4.38 -2.96
C HIS A 28 -10.15 -4.19 -1.93
N PRO A 29 -11.06 -5.18 -1.73
CA PRO A 29 -12.25 -5.03 -0.89
C PRO A 29 -11.96 -4.59 0.56
N THR A 30 -10.84 -5.03 1.13
CA THR A 30 -10.45 -4.61 2.49
C THR A 30 -10.24 -3.11 2.60
N LEU A 31 -9.74 -2.43 1.56
CA LEU A 31 -9.58 -0.99 1.59
C LEU A 31 -10.90 -0.23 1.44
N ASP A 32 -11.94 -0.86 0.86
CA ASP A 32 -13.31 -0.32 0.82
C ASP A 32 -13.98 -0.27 2.19
N GLY A 33 -13.48 -1.04 3.16
CA GLY A 33 -13.95 -1.00 4.55
C GLY A 33 -13.49 0.24 5.33
N ASN A 34 -12.55 1.02 4.81
CA ASN A 34 -12.11 2.25 5.44
C ASN A 34 -13.23 3.32 5.40
N PRO A 35 -13.52 3.99 6.53
CA PRO A 35 -14.53 5.05 6.58
C PRO A 35 -14.10 6.32 5.82
N GLU A 36 -12.80 6.50 5.64
CA GLU A 36 -12.18 7.62 4.94
C GLU A 36 -11.40 7.12 3.72
N GLU A 37 -11.29 7.96 2.68
CA GLU A 37 -10.52 7.65 1.46
C GLU A 37 -9.01 7.86 1.62
N GLY A 38 -8.58 8.38 2.78
CA GLY A 38 -7.20 8.64 3.16
C GLY A 38 -6.96 10.06 3.69
N PRO A 39 -5.72 10.39 4.09
CA PRO A 39 -4.51 9.57 3.95
C PRO A 39 -4.50 8.35 4.86
N PHE A 40 -3.75 7.33 4.46
CA PHE A 40 -3.52 6.13 5.28
C PHE A 40 -2.14 6.13 5.92
N TRP A 41 -1.92 5.13 6.77
CA TRP A 41 -0.59 4.79 7.28
C TRP A 41 -0.04 3.61 6.52
N PHE A 42 1.29 3.49 6.50
CA PHE A 42 1.93 2.23 6.19
C PHE A 42 3.04 1.93 7.18
N THR A 43 3.30 0.63 7.39
CA THR A 43 4.47 0.13 8.10
C THR A 43 5.19 -0.91 7.25
N ILE A 44 6.45 -1.16 7.60
CA ILE A 44 7.27 -2.17 6.95
C ILE A 44 7.53 -3.28 7.95
N GLN A 45 7.09 -4.49 7.60
CA GLN A 45 7.26 -5.70 8.40
C GLN A 45 8.05 -6.71 7.57
N GLU A 46 9.31 -6.96 7.93
CA GLU A 46 10.20 -7.86 7.19
C GLU A 46 10.27 -7.51 5.68
N ASN A 47 9.76 -8.40 4.82
CA ASN A 47 9.68 -8.25 3.37
C ASN A 47 8.31 -7.73 2.87
N ARG A 48 7.55 -7.06 3.74
CA ARG A 48 6.16 -6.69 3.50
C ARG A 48 5.90 -5.22 3.79
N ILE A 49 4.93 -4.66 3.09
CA ILE A 49 4.31 -3.37 3.44
C ILE A 49 2.88 -3.64 3.85
N VAL A 50 2.49 -3.09 5.00
CA VAL A 50 1.10 -3.07 5.46
C VAL A 50 0.60 -1.64 5.36
N ALA A 51 -0.49 -1.39 4.65
CA ALA A 51 -0.99 -0.04 4.41
C ALA A 51 -2.52 0.06 4.54
N GLY A 52 -3.01 1.08 5.22
CA GLY A 52 -4.43 1.28 5.51
C GLY A 52 -4.66 1.96 6.85
N THR A 53 -5.79 1.65 7.48
CA THR A 53 -6.05 1.95 8.89
C THR A 53 -5.83 0.71 9.75
N GLU A 54 -5.84 0.86 11.08
CA GLU A 54 -5.70 -0.26 12.04
C GLU A 54 -6.70 -1.40 11.77
N THR A 55 -7.89 -1.08 11.29
CA THR A 55 -8.97 -2.06 11.07
C THR A 55 -9.04 -2.59 9.64
N ASN A 56 -8.66 -1.78 8.65
CA ASN A 56 -8.85 -2.07 7.23
C ASN A 56 -7.58 -1.75 6.45
N TYR A 57 -6.77 -2.79 6.20
CA TYR A 57 -5.45 -2.66 5.60
C TYR A 57 -5.17 -3.72 4.52
N ALA A 58 -4.35 -3.31 3.55
CA ALA A 58 -3.76 -4.15 2.54
C ALA A 58 -2.33 -4.56 2.95
N ILE A 59 -1.95 -5.80 2.67
CA ILE A 59 -0.61 -6.34 2.85
C ILE A 59 -0.02 -6.62 1.47
N PHE A 60 1.11 -6.00 1.17
CA PHE A 60 1.94 -6.27 0.01
C PHE A 60 3.09 -7.17 0.46
N GLU A 61 3.08 -8.44 0.07
CA GLU A 61 4.15 -9.40 0.38
C GLU A 61 5.24 -9.40 -0.71
N ASP A 62 6.39 -10.00 -0.39
CA ASP A 62 7.54 -10.15 -1.30
C ASP A 62 8.04 -8.84 -1.92
N VAL A 63 7.92 -7.74 -1.17
CA VAL A 63 8.39 -6.42 -1.59
C VAL A 63 9.92 -6.43 -1.60
N SER A 64 10.51 -6.13 -2.76
CA SER A 64 11.98 -6.13 -2.90
C SER A 64 12.65 -5.17 -1.90
N GLN A 65 13.84 -5.54 -1.40
CA GLN A 65 14.59 -4.74 -0.43
C GLN A 65 14.82 -3.29 -0.91
N THR A 66 15.11 -3.09 -2.21
CA THR A 66 15.32 -1.76 -2.78
C THR A 66 14.07 -0.86 -2.65
N VAL A 67 12.87 -1.45 -2.79
CA VAL A 67 11.60 -0.73 -2.61
C VAL A 67 11.38 -0.43 -1.13
N LEU A 68 11.63 -1.39 -0.24
CA LEU A 68 11.51 -1.19 1.21
C LEU A 68 12.43 -0.07 1.71
N ASP A 69 13.69 -0.07 1.30
CA ASP A 69 14.66 0.96 1.68
C ASP A 69 14.26 2.33 1.13
N THR A 70 13.74 2.37 -0.11
CA THR A 70 13.20 3.60 -0.69
C THR A 70 11.98 4.10 0.10
N ALA A 71 11.06 3.21 0.49
CA ALA A 71 9.87 3.56 1.27
C ALA A 71 10.25 4.09 2.66
N ARG A 72 11.22 3.47 3.35
CA ARG A 72 11.77 3.97 4.63
C ARG A 72 12.36 5.36 4.47
N GLN A 73 13.21 5.55 3.45
CA GLN A 73 13.89 6.83 3.22
C GLN A 73 12.91 7.96 2.92
N ARG A 74 11.84 7.68 2.17
CA ARG A 74 10.86 8.68 1.73
C ARG A 74 9.77 8.95 2.76
N GLY A 75 9.42 7.95 3.57
CA GLY A 75 8.34 8.05 4.54
C GLY A 75 6.94 8.18 3.92
N VAL A 76 6.81 7.99 2.60
CA VAL A 76 5.53 8.08 1.88
C VAL A 76 5.52 7.14 0.67
N ILE A 77 4.41 6.47 0.48
CA ILE A 77 4.06 5.69 -0.73
C ILE A 77 2.67 6.12 -1.22
N MET A 78 2.37 5.87 -2.50
CA MET A 78 1.02 6.04 -3.04
C MET A 78 0.42 4.66 -3.33
N LEU A 79 -0.83 4.43 -2.91
CA LEU A 79 -1.63 3.31 -3.38
C LEU A 79 -2.46 3.77 -4.56
N VAL A 80 -2.47 3.00 -5.65
CA VAL A 80 -3.24 3.28 -6.86
C VAL A 80 -4.05 2.03 -7.19
N GLU A 81 -5.36 2.12 -6.94
CA GLU A 81 -6.31 1.04 -7.18
C GLU A 81 -6.97 1.17 -8.54
N PHE A 82 -7.07 0.06 -9.27
CA PHE A 82 -7.67 -0.02 -10.60
C PHE A 82 -8.92 -0.86 -10.62
N GLU A 83 -9.89 -0.43 -11.43
CA GLU A 83 -11.05 -1.23 -11.82
C GLU A 83 -11.29 -0.98 -13.32
N ASN A 84 -11.51 -2.04 -14.10
CA ASN A 84 -11.70 -1.94 -15.55
C ASN A 84 -10.61 -1.12 -16.27
N GLN A 85 -9.34 -1.30 -15.87
CA GLN A 85 -8.16 -0.59 -16.40
C GLN A 85 -8.16 0.93 -16.17
N GLN A 86 -8.99 1.44 -15.26
CA GLN A 86 -9.02 2.84 -14.87
C GLN A 86 -8.68 3.00 -13.39
N PRO A 87 -7.90 4.03 -13.01
CA PRO A 87 -7.64 4.31 -11.60
C PRO A 87 -8.93 4.76 -10.93
N VAL A 88 -9.32 4.09 -9.85
CA VAL A 88 -10.54 4.40 -9.07
C VAL A 88 -10.23 5.04 -7.72
N ARG A 89 -9.06 4.77 -7.14
CA ARG A 89 -8.63 5.38 -5.87
C ARG A 89 -7.11 5.57 -5.85
N CYS A 90 -6.68 6.76 -5.44
CA CYS A 90 -5.27 7.10 -5.24
C CYS A 90 -5.10 7.58 -3.80
N THR A 91 -4.50 6.77 -2.94
CA THR A 91 -4.40 7.07 -1.51
C THR A 91 -2.95 7.25 -1.08
N PRO A 92 -2.54 8.45 -0.64
CA PRO A 92 -1.21 8.63 -0.05
C PRO A 92 -1.16 7.91 1.30
N CYS A 93 -0.06 7.18 1.54
CA CYS A 93 0.19 6.47 2.78
C CYS A 93 1.50 6.97 3.41
N TYR A 94 1.44 7.38 4.68
CA TYR A 94 2.59 7.89 5.40
C TYR A 94 3.17 6.84 6.34
N LEU A 95 4.50 6.83 6.49
CA LEU A 95 5.18 5.87 7.33
C LEU A 95 4.78 6.08 8.80
N SER A 96 4.36 5.01 9.46
CA SER A 96 4.17 4.95 10.90
C SER A 96 4.88 3.73 11.45
N ASP A 97 5.67 3.94 12.51
CA ASP A 97 6.28 2.84 13.27
C ASP A 97 5.25 2.10 14.13
N ASN A 98 4.06 2.69 14.31
CA ASN A 98 2.93 2.12 15.05
C ASN A 98 1.78 1.90 14.05
N PHE A 99 1.48 0.64 13.74
CA PHE A 99 0.39 0.23 12.86
C PHE A 99 -0.57 -0.68 13.62
#